data_AF-A0A376MVQ0-F1
#
_entry.id   AF-A0A376MVQ0-F1
#
_cell.length_a   1.000
_cell.length_b   1.000
_cell.length_c   1.000
_cell.angle_alpha   90.00
_cell.angle_beta   90.00
_cell.angle_gamma   90.00
#
_symmetry.space_group_name_H-M   'P 1'
#
loop_
_entity.id
_entity.type
_entity.pdbx_description
1 polymer ?
#
loop_
_entity_poly.entity_id
_entity_poly.type
_entity_poly.pdbx_seq_one_letter_code
_entity_poly.pdbx_strand_id
1 'polypeptide(L)'
;MLFVYNHCGEYNGDFNEIVKAVENDVNHLDNEKMIYIFSPDRIRILNSIANDINVMIGKEELPSKNHFSFFHPNEILTKNHFNHDYSEPATINVLSSPWIIIKHADCENEKAGYLIYYTKDGSEDDEFDYFIDALSYYQIINNTSNVRIKLTIKNEFAASNLLNSISKYYQSLGRTEKESMQIANTMVKGTIDLVTPQFSANEIGVLP
;
A
#
# COMPACT_ATOMS: atom_id res chain seq x y z
N MET A 1 0.98 13.03 17.26
CA MET A 1 1.52 12.80 15.90
C MET A 1 2.28 14.06 15.51
N LEU A 2 3.61 13.98 15.42
CA LEU A 2 4.47 15.10 15.00
C LEU A 2 4.90 14.81 13.56
N PHE A 3 4.56 15.71 12.63
CA PHE A 3 5.01 15.62 11.24
C PHE A 3 6.22 16.52 11.06
N VAL A 4 7.36 15.95 10.72
CA VAL A 4 8.49 16.72 10.18
C VAL A 4 8.47 16.49 8.68
N TYR A 5 7.94 17.47 7.95
CA TYR A 5 7.73 17.41 6.51
C TYR A 5 8.89 18.07 5.77
N ASN A 6 9.45 17.40 4.77
CA ASN A 6 10.35 18.03 3.81
C ASN A 6 9.51 18.64 2.68
N HIS A 7 9.62 19.95 2.52
CA HIS A 7 8.63 20.76 1.82
C HIS A 7 8.59 20.65 0.29
N CYS A 8 9.69 20.27 -0.37
CA CYS A 8 9.81 20.48 -1.82
C CYS A 8 10.38 19.29 -2.60
N GLY A 9 10.61 18.14 -1.95
CA GLY A 9 11.30 17.01 -2.59
C GLY A 9 12.78 17.25 -2.89
N GLU A 10 13.33 18.38 -2.43
CA GLU A 10 14.73 18.78 -2.65
C GLU A 10 15.69 18.26 -1.57
N TYR A 11 15.16 17.81 -0.42
CA TYR A 11 16.00 17.14 0.59
C TYR A 11 16.59 15.85 0.02
N ASN A 12 17.91 15.79 0.07
CA ASN A 12 18.76 14.73 -0.45
C ASN A 12 19.64 14.08 0.64
N GLY A 13 19.39 14.39 1.92
CA GLY A 13 20.06 13.73 3.03
C GLY A 13 19.48 12.35 3.34
N ASP A 14 20.24 11.50 4.01
CA ASP A 14 19.69 10.24 4.52
C ASP A 14 18.89 10.50 5.80
N PHE A 15 17.56 10.56 5.64
CA PHE A 15 16.65 10.75 6.77
C PHE A 15 16.82 9.66 7.83
N ASN A 16 17.18 8.43 7.45
CA ASN A 16 17.40 7.35 8.40
C ASN A 16 18.64 7.60 9.25
N GLU A 17 19.69 8.23 8.70
CA GLU A 17 20.86 8.64 9.48
C GLU A 17 20.50 9.71 10.52
N ILE A 18 19.66 10.69 10.15
CA ILE A 18 19.16 11.70 11.10
C ILE A 18 18.40 11.04 12.24
N VAL A 19 17.48 10.12 11.93
CA VAL A 19 16.69 9.41 12.95
C VAL A 19 17.58 8.55 13.83
N LYS A 20 18.58 7.85 13.27
CA LYS A 20 19.54 7.05 14.03
C LYS A 20 20.40 7.90 14.97
N ALA A 21 20.70 9.14 14.59
CA ALA A 21 21.47 10.07 15.41
C ALA A 21 20.68 10.67 16.59
N VAL A 22 19.35 10.51 16.63
CA VAL A 22 18.54 10.88 17.80
C VAL A 22 18.80 9.85 18.90
N GLU A 23 19.63 10.21 19.88
CA GLU A 23 19.95 9.35 21.02
C GLU A 23 18.69 9.00 21.84
N ASN A 24 18.57 7.73 22.26
CA ASN A 24 17.45 7.23 23.04
C ASN A 24 17.32 7.91 24.43
N ASP A 25 18.39 8.51 24.94
CA ASP A 25 18.43 9.15 26.27
C ASP A 25 17.57 10.41 26.39
N VAL A 26 17.04 10.93 25.27
CA VAL A 26 16.11 12.08 25.25
C VAL A 26 14.64 11.63 25.23
N ASN A 27 14.37 10.33 25.12
CA ASN A 27 13.01 9.82 25.01
C ASN A 27 12.36 9.64 26.39
N HIS A 28 11.70 10.68 26.89
CA HIS A 28 10.91 10.65 28.12
C HIS A 28 9.51 10.01 27.96
N LEU A 29 9.24 9.31 26.86
CA LEU A 29 7.95 8.67 26.65
C LEU A 29 7.86 7.35 27.43
N ASP A 30 6.71 7.08 28.03
CA ASP A 30 6.45 5.80 28.71
C ASP A 30 6.70 4.62 27.75
N ASN A 31 7.25 3.53 28.28
CA ASN A 31 7.64 2.31 27.56
C ASN A 31 6.51 1.64 26.75
N GLU A 32 5.24 2.02 26.97
CA GLU A 32 4.07 1.46 26.28
C GLU A 32 3.64 2.27 25.03
N LYS A 33 4.27 3.43 24.76
CA LYS A 33 3.88 4.32 23.65
C LYS A 33 4.75 4.07 22.43
N MET A 34 4.11 3.79 21.29
CA MET A 34 4.80 3.67 19.99
C MET A 34 4.89 5.04 19.29
N ILE A 35 6.08 5.35 18.77
CA ILE A 35 6.31 6.50 17.90
C ILE A 35 6.44 6.01 16.47
N TYR A 36 5.66 6.59 15.57
CA TYR A 36 5.79 6.38 14.14
C TYR A 36 6.45 7.60 13.52
N ILE A 37 7.51 7.37 12.77
CA ILE A 37 8.24 8.40 12.05
C ILE A 37 8.10 8.10 10.55
N PHE A 38 7.60 9.06 9.79
CA PHE A 38 7.53 8.97 8.34
C PHE A 38 8.57 9.87 7.71
N SER A 39 9.41 9.27 6.87
CA SER A 39 10.35 10.01 6.03
C SER A 39 9.59 10.85 4.99
N PRO A 40 10.25 11.87 4.42
CA PRO A 40 9.74 12.60 3.27
C PRO A 40 9.25 11.70 2.13
N ASP A 41 10.04 10.67 1.78
CA ASP A 41 9.68 9.73 0.73
C ASP A 41 8.44 8.92 1.08
N ARG A 42 8.30 8.51 2.35
CA ARG A 42 7.10 7.80 2.80
C ARG A 42 5.87 8.67 2.67
N ILE A 43 5.95 9.95 3.06
CA ILE A 43 4.83 10.88 2.92
C ILE A 43 4.49 11.10 1.43
N ARG A 44 5.50 11.22 0.57
CA ARG A 44 5.32 11.35 -0.89
C ARG A 44 4.62 10.13 -1.49
N ILE A 45 4.99 8.92 -1.06
CA ILE A 45 4.31 7.67 -1.47
C ILE A 45 2.84 7.70 -1.02
N LEU A 46 2.57 8.05 0.24
CA LEU A 46 1.20 8.11 0.75
C LEU A 46 0.34 9.15 0.01
N ASN A 47 0.91 10.31 -0.34
CA ASN A 47 0.24 11.32 -1.16
C ASN A 47 -0.06 10.80 -2.58
N SER A 48 0.89 10.07 -3.18
CA SER A 48 0.70 9.46 -4.50
C SER A 48 -0.42 8.42 -4.48
N ILE A 49 -0.47 7.57 -3.44
CA ILE A 49 -1.55 6.61 -3.23
C ILE A 49 -2.90 7.33 -3.06
N ALA A 50 -2.96 8.38 -2.25
CA ALA A 50 -4.19 9.14 -2.06
C ALA A 50 -4.68 9.78 -3.37
N ASN A 51 -3.77 10.30 -4.20
CA ASN A 51 -4.10 10.81 -5.53
C ASN A 51 -4.61 9.70 -6.47
N ASP A 52 -3.91 8.56 -6.54
CA ASP A 52 -4.33 7.43 -7.36
C ASP A 52 -5.72 6.92 -6.96
N ILE A 53 -6.02 6.83 -5.66
CA ILE A 53 -7.36 6.52 -5.14
C ILE A 53 -8.40 7.51 -5.69
N ASN A 54 -8.14 8.81 -5.60
CA ASN A 54 -9.08 9.83 -6.10
C ASN A 54 -9.29 9.72 -7.62
N VAL A 55 -8.22 9.46 -8.37
CA VAL A 55 -8.29 9.26 -9.82
C VAL A 55 -9.11 8.01 -10.15
N MET A 56 -8.90 6.89 -9.43
CA MET A 56 -9.66 5.66 -9.62
C MET A 56 -11.15 5.83 -9.28
N ILE A 57 -11.47 6.60 -8.23
CA ILE A 57 -12.86 6.97 -7.91
C ILE A 57 -13.46 7.77 -9.07
N GLY A 58 -12.74 8.76 -9.61
CA GLY A 58 -13.19 9.55 -10.76
C GLY A 58 -13.33 8.77 -12.07
N LYS A 59 -12.65 7.62 -12.19
CA LYS A 59 -12.76 6.67 -13.31
C LYS A 59 -13.72 5.51 -13.04
N GLU A 60 -14.36 5.49 -11.87
CA GLU A 60 -15.27 4.42 -11.42
C GLU A 60 -14.60 3.02 -11.38
N GLU A 61 -13.28 2.99 -11.14
CA GLU A 61 -12.46 1.79 -10.92
C GLU A 61 -12.30 1.45 -9.42
N LEU A 62 -12.77 2.36 -8.57
CA LEU A 62 -12.91 2.21 -7.12
C LEU A 62 -14.21 2.93 -6.69
N PRO A 63 -15.02 2.38 -5.78
CA PRO A 63 -16.25 3.02 -5.38
C PRO A 63 -16.00 4.22 -4.45
N SER A 64 -17.06 4.97 -4.16
CA SER A 64 -16.99 6.13 -3.24
C SER A 64 -16.55 5.73 -1.82
N LYS A 65 -16.10 6.71 -1.03
CA LYS A 65 -15.48 6.52 0.31
C LYS A 65 -16.25 5.66 1.31
N ASN A 66 -17.56 5.48 1.14
CA ASN A 66 -18.39 4.68 2.03
C ASN A 66 -18.51 3.21 1.62
N HIS A 67 -17.84 2.81 0.54
CA HIS A 67 -17.97 1.48 -0.09
C HIS A 67 -16.59 0.82 -0.32
N PHE A 68 -15.55 1.34 0.33
CA PHE A 68 -14.26 0.66 0.47
C PHE A 68 -13.69 0.91 1.87
N SER A 69 -12.85 0.01 2.34
CA SER A 69 -12.16 0.09 3.63
C SER A 69 -10.73 -0.40 3.55
N PHE A 70 -9.93 0.00 4.54
CA PHE A 70 -8.58 -0.49 4.69
C PHE A 70 -8.59 -1.82 5.44
N PHE A 71 -7.82 -2.78 4.95
CA PHE A 71 -7.75 -4.11 5.52
C PHE A 71 -6.70 -4.16 6.63
N HIS A 72 -7.10 -4.70 7.78
CA HIS A 72 -6.25 -4.84 8.96
C HIS A 72 -5.94 -6.33 9.21
N PRO A 73 -4.70 -6.78 8.95
CA PRO A 73 -4.31 -8.19 9.11
C PRO A 73 -4.63 -8.80 10.47
N ASN A 74 -4.49 -8.00 11.54
CA ASN A 74 -4.64 -8.48 12.92
C ASN A 74 -6.12 -8.71 13.31
N GLU A 75 -7.08 -8.14 12.58
CA GLU A 75 -8.50 -8.24 12.94
C GLU A 75 -9.22 -9.43 12.27
N ILE A 76 -8.58 -10.08 11.29
CA ILE A 76 -9.10 -11.28 10.60
C ILE A 76 -9.32 -12.43 11.58
N LEU A 77 -8.50 -12.52 12.64
CA LEU A 77 -8.57 -13.59 13.63
C LEU A 77 -9.74 -13.42 14.61
N THR A 78 -10.33 -12.21 14.69
CA THR A 78 -11.18 -11.82 15.83
C THR A 78 -12.58 -11.36 15.43
N LYS A 79 -12.80 -10.93 14.19
CA LYS A 79 -14.10 -10.41 13.73
C LYS A 79 -14.64 -11.23 12.55
N ASN A 80 -15.90 -11.66 12.66
CA ASN A 80 -16.68 -12.12 11.51
C ASN A 80 -16.98 -10.91 10.62
N HIS A 81 -16.04 -10.58 9.72
CA HIS A 81 -16.22 -9.53 8.73
C HIS A 81 -17.38 -9.91 7.81
N PHE A 82 -18.56 -9.31 8.02
CA PHE A 82 -19.63 -9.39 7.04
C PHE A 82 -19.11 -8.82 5.71
N ASN A 83 -19.42 -9.48 4.60
CA ASN A 83 -18.87 -9.11 3.28
C ASN A 83 -19.11 -7.65 2.88
N HIS A 84 -20.06 -6.96 3.52
CA HIS A 84 -20.50 -5.60 3.19
C HIS A 84 -20.10 -4.52 4.22
N ASP A 85 -19.27 -4.84 5.22
CA ASP A 85 -18.73 -3.82 6.11
C ASP A 85 -17.49 -3.16 5.48
N TYR A 86 -17.60 -1.84 5.28
CA TYR A 86 -16.57 -0.97 4.70
C TYR A 86 -16.24 0.21 5.63
N SER A 87 -16.41 0.04 6.94
CA SER A 87 -16.21 1.12 7.92
C SER A 87 -14.75 1.31 8.36
N GLU A 88 -13.85 0.37 8.05
CA GLU A 88 -12.51 0.37 8.65
C GLU A 88 -11.58 1.43 8.03
N PRO A 89 -11.11 2.41 8.83
CA PRO A 89 -10.24 3.48 8.35
C PRO A 89 -8.79 3.00 8.25
N ALA A 90 -7.95 3.77 7.55
CA ALA A 90 -6.51 3.54 7.56
C ALA A 90 -5.93 3.88 8.94
N THR A 91 -5.41 2.89 9.65
CA THR A 91 -4.65 3.10 10.89
C THR A 91 -3.21 3.45 10.56
N ILE A 92 -2.48 4.04 11.53
CA ILE A 92 -1.06 4.34 11.34
C ILE A 92 -0.26 3.07 11.01
N ASN A 93 -0.64 1.91 11.57
CA ASN A 93 -0.05 0.61 11.27
C ASN A 93 -0.20 0.23 9.80
N VAL A 94 -1.40 0.38 9.24
CA VAL A 94 -1.65 0.16 7.81
C VAL A 94 -0.83 1.15 6.98
N LEU A 95 -0.83 2.43 7.34
CA LEU A 95 -0.07 3.46 6.62
C LEU A 95 1.45 3.30 6.73
N SER A 96 1.96 2.57 7.73
CA SER A 96 3.37 2.20 7.87
C SER A 96 3.73 0.84 7.26
N SER A 97 2.74 0.05 6.84
CA SER A 97 2.93 -1.30 6.34
C SER A 97 3.70 -1.33 5.01
N PRO A 98 4.48 -2.39 4.73
CA PRO A 98 5.10 -2.60 3.42
C PRO A 98 4.09 -2.74 2.28
N TRP A 99 2.83 -3.07 2.57
CA TRP A 99 1.71 -3.05 1.63
C TRP A 99 0.45 -2.52 2.28
N ILE A 100 -0.32 -1.74 1.51
CA ILE A 100 -1.62 -1.19 1.91
C ILE A 100 -2.69 -1.92 1.13
N ILE A 101 -3.58 -2.62 1.83
CA ILE A 101 -4.65 -3.41 1.22
C ILE A 101 -5.97 -2.67 1.45
N ILE A 102 -6.73 -2.51 0.37
CA ILE A 102 -8.06 -1.91 0.36
C ILE A 102 -9.06 -2.97 -0.11
N LYS A 103 -10.08 -3.22 0.68
CA LYS A 103 -11.25 -4.03 0.29
C LYS A 103 -12.31 -3.09 -0.26
N HIS A 104 -12.92 -3.41 -1.40
CA HIS A 104 -13.91 -2.55 -2.01
C HIS A 104 -15.11 -3.32 -2.56
N ALA A 105 -16.27 -2.66 -2.59
CA ALA A 105 -17.47 -3.13 -3.27
C ALA A 105 -17.32 -3.04 -4.80
N ASP A 106 -18.30 -3.57 -5.51
CA ASP A 106 -18.42 -3.38 -6.95
C ASP A 106 -18.69 -1.91 -7.30
N CYS A 107 -18.21 -1.51 -8.48
CA CYS A 107 -18.49 -0.23 -9.12
C CYS A 107 -18.62 -0.45 -10.64
N GLU A 108 -18.91 0.63 -11.37
CA GLU A 108 -19.27 0.55 -12.78
C GLU A 108 -18.24 -0.20 -13.64
N ASN A 109 -16.96 0.12 -13.46
CA ASN A 109 -15.88 -0.45 -14.26
C ASN A 109 -15.16 -1.61 -13.58
N GLU A 110 -15.58 -2.04 -12.37
CA GLU A 110 -14.80 -2.98 -11.59
C GLU A 110 -15.60 -3.78 -10.56
N LYS A 111 -15.32 -5.08 -10.45
CA LYS A 111 -16.03 -5.97 -9.50
C LYS A 111 -15.55 -5.77 -8.07
N ALA A 112 -16.35 -6.16 -7.08
CA ALA A 112 -15.90 -6.22 -5.69
C ALA A 112 -14.61 -7.05 -5.55
N GLY A 113 -13.69 -6.61 -4.70
CA GLY A 113 -12.35 -7.20 -4.64
C GLY A 113 -11.39 -6.47 -3.72
N TYR A 114 -10.09 -6.66 -4.00
CA TYR A 114 -9.00 -6.03 -3.29
C TYR A 114 -8.13 -5.20 -4.22
N LEU A 115 -7.76 -4.01 -3.76
CA LEU A 115 -6.73 -3.17 -4.35
C LEU A 115 -5.56 -3.08 -3.37
N ILE A 116 -4.35 -3.36 -3.84
CA ILE A 116 -3.17 -3.47 -3.00
C ILE A 116 -2.07 -2.56 -3.55
N TYR A 117 -1.56 -1.68 -2.69
CA TYR A 117 -0.39 -0.86 -2.99
C TYR A 117 0.85 -1.47 -2.33
N TYR A 118 1.81 -1.92 -3.14
CA TYR A 118 3.11 -2.39 -2.66
C TYR A 118 4.07 -1.20 -2.52
N THR A 119 4.60 -1.01 -1.31
CA THR A 119 5.34 0.22 -0.94
C THR A 119 6.84 0.08 -0.84
N LYS A 120 7.37 -1.13 -1.04
CA LYS A 120 8.81 -1.37 -1.18
C LYS A 120 9.23 -1.24 -2.65
N ASP A 121 10.54 -1.26 -2.89
CA ASP A 121 11.16 -1.02 -4.19
C ASP A 121 10.99 -2.18 -5.18
N GLY A 122 10.78 -3.41 -4.71
CA GLY A 122 10.53 -4.55 -5.60
C GLY A 122 11.80 -5.07 -6.28
N SER A 123 12.99 -4.75 -5.76
CA SER A 123 14.26 -5.10 -6.40
C SER A 123 14.72 -6.53 -6.09
N GLU A 124 14.25 -7.11 -5.00
CA GLU A 124 14.63 -8.46 -4.57
C GLU A 124 13.60 -9.47 -5.05
N ASP A 125 14.04 -10.66 -5.47
CA ASP A 125 13.11 -11.69 -5.95
C ASP A 125 12.30 -12.29 -4.80
N ASP A 126 12.94 -12.49 -3.65
CA ASP A 126 12.36 -13.19 -2.49
C ASP A 126 11.26 -12.36 -1.80
N GLU A 127 11.32 -11.02 -1.86
CA GLU A 127 10.37 -10.16 -1.15
C GLU A 127 8.92 -10.37 -1.62
N PHE A 128 8.74 -10.69 -2.91
CA PHE A 128 7.43 -10.94 -3.46
C PHE A 128 6.91 -12.31 -3.08
N ASP A 129 7.77 -13.31 -2.86
CA ASP A 129 7.35 -14.62 -2.35
C ASP A 129 6.76 -14.47 -0.93
N TYR A 130 7.43 -13.72 -0.04
CA TYR A 130 6.88 -13.39 1.28
C TYR A 130 5.57 -12.61 1.20
N PHE A 131 5.47 -11.66 0.26
CA PHE A 131 4.26 -10.87 0.06
C PHE A 131 3.09 -11.76 -0.39
N ILE A 132 3.30 -12.64 -1.36
CA ILE A 132 2.26 -13.56 -1.85
C ILE A 132 1.85 -14.56 -0.77
N ASP A 133 2.80 -15.08 0.02
CA ASP A 133 2.50 -15.93 1.17
C ASP A 133 1.63 -15.21 2.20
N ALA A 134 1.92 -13.93 2.48
CA ALA A 134 1.08 -13.13 3.36
C ALA A 134 -0.35 -12.96 2.80
N LEU A 135 -0.50 -12.66 1.50
CA LEU A 135 -1.81 -12.56 0.87
C LEU A 135 -2.58 -13.89 0.87
N SER A 136 -1.88 -15.02 0.71
CA SER A 136 -2.44 -16.37 0.82
C SER A 136 -2.93 -16.64 2.24
N TYR A 137 -2.13 -16.29 3.25
CA TYR A 137 -2.48 -16.43 4.66
C TYR A 137 -3.71 -15.60 5.04
N TYR A 138 -3.82 -14.38 4.50
CA TYR A 138 -5.01 -13.53 4.64
C TYR A 138 -6.22 -14.02 3.82
N GLN A 139 -6.08 -15.11 3.06
CA GLN A 139 -7.07 -15.66 2.15
C GLN A 139 -7.53 -14.69 1.05
N ILE A 140 -6.76 -13.64 0.76
CA ILE A 140 -7.11 -12.63 -0.24
C ILE A 140 -7.09 -13.26 -1.63
N ILE A 141 -5.99 -13.92 -1.98
CA ILE A 141 -5.80 -14.54 -3.30
C ILE A 141 -6.49 -15.90 -3.44
N ASN A 142 -6.94 -16.49 -2.33
CA ASN A 142 -7.65 -17.77 -2.31
C ASN A 142 -9.17 -17.61 -2.46
N ASN A 143 -9.76 -16.54 -1.92
CA ASN A 143 -11.22 -16.36 -1.84
C ASN A 143 -11.81 -15.40 -2.88
N THR A 144 -11.00 -14.65 -3.65
CA THR A 144 -11.51 -13.73 -4.66
C THR A 144 -10.75 -13.80 -5.98
N SER A 145 -11.49 -13.63 -7.07
CA SER A 145 -10.92 -13.54 -8.42
C SER A 145 -10.52 -12.11 -8.81
N ASN A 146 -10.84 -11.09 -7.99
CA ASN A 146 -10.52 -9.70 -8.30
C ASN A 146 -9.55 -9.10 -7.29
N VAL A 147 -8.26 -9.26 -7.57
CA VAL A 147 -7.16 -8.66 -6.81
C VAL A 147 -6.35 -7.82 -7.78
N ARG A 148 -6.17 -6.54 -7.48
CA ARG A 148 -5.34 -5.61 -8.26
C ARG A 148 -4.16 -5.17 -7.41
N ILE A 149 -2.95 -5.35 -7.91
CA ILE A 149 -1.71 -4.97 -7.23
C ILE A 149 -1.05 -3.85 -8.03
N LYS A 150 -0.82 -2.71 -7.37
CA LYS A 150 -0.11 -1.55 -7.90
C LYS A 150 1.20 -1.36 -7.14
N LEU A 151 2.27 -1.11 -7.87
CA LEU A 151 3.56 -0.72 -7.32
C LEU A 151 3.56 0.79 -7.06
N THR A 152 4.33 1.24 -6.07
CA THR A 152 4.44 2.68 -5.75
C THR A 152 5.80 3.27 -6.06
N ILE A 153 6.82 2.42 -6.21
CA ILE A 153 8.17 2.80 -6.56
C ILE A 153 8.47 2.22 -7.94
N LYS A 154 8.99 3.06 -8.84
CA LYS A 154 9.40 2.62 -10.16
C LYS A 154 10.73 1.89 -10.07
N ASN A 155 10.73 0.63 -10.46
CA ASN A 155 11.91 -0.21 -10.54
C ASN A 155 11.79 -1.09 -11.79
N GLU A 156 12.91 -1.33 -12.47
CA GLU A 156 12.96 -2.06 -13.75
C GLU A 156 12.54 -3.52 -13.59
N PHE A 157 12.82 -4.13 -12.44
CA PHE A 157 12.59 -5.54 -12.15
C PHE A 157 11.30 -5.80 -11.38
N ALA A 158 10.82 -4.84 -10.59
CA ALA A 158 9.68 -5.04 -9.68
C ALA A 158 8.43 -5.63 -10.34
N ALA A 159 8.04 -5.15 -11.52
CA ALA A 159 6.87 -5.70 -12.22
C ALA A 159 7.10 -7.14 -12.68
N SER A 160 8.30 -7.44 -13.21
CA SER A 160 8.67 -8.79 -13.66
C SER A 160 8.74 -9.75 -12.48
N ASN A 161 9.36 -9.33 -11.38
CA ASN A 161 9.51 -10.13 -10.18
C ASN A 161 8.16 -10.46 -9.55
N LEU A 162 7.27 -9.46 -9.44
CA LEU A 162 5.91 -9.68 -8.96
C LEU A 162 5.12 -10.65 -9.85
N LEU A 163 5.21 -10.51 -11.18
CA LEU A 163 4.56 -11.44 -12.11
C LEU A 163 5.07 -12.87 -11.93
N ASN A 164 6.38 -13.02 -11.79
CA ASN A 164 7.02 -14.32 -11.59
C ASN A 164 6.59 -14.97 -10.28
N SER A 165 6.57 -14.23 -9.16
CA SER A 165 6.14 -14.75 -7.86
C SER A 165 4.66 -15.15 -7.84
N ILE A 166 3.77 -14.35 -8.45
CA ILE A 166 2.35 -14.74 -8.59
C ILE A 166 2.22 -16.01 -9.44
N SER A 167 2.96 -16.08 -10.56
CA SER A 167 2.93 -17.25 -11.43
C SER A 167 3.44 -18.51 -10.71
N LYS A 168 4.57 -18.42 -10.01
CA LYS A 168 5.13 -19.51 -9.19
C LYS A 168 4.12 -20.00 -8.15
N TYR A 169 3.44 -19.09 -7.46
CA TYR A 169 2.43 -19.43 -6.47
C TYR A 169 1.29 -20.26 -7.09
N TYR A 170 0.67 -19.80 -8.18
CA TYR A 170 -0.42 -20.55 -8.81
C TYR A 170 0.03 -21.89 -9.43
N GLN A 171 1.27 -21.96 -9.93
CA GLN A 171 1.86 -23.23 -10.38
C GLN A 171 2.00 -24.22 -9.22
N SER A 172 2.40 -23.75 -8.02
CA SER A 172 2.49 -24.60 -6.83
C SER A 172 1.14 -25.17 -6.40
N LEU A 173 0.04 -24.48 -6.74
CA LEU A 173 -1.35 -24.95 -6.55
C LEU A 173 -1.83 -25.88 -7.67
N GLY A 174 -0.97 -26.24 -8.63
CA GLY A 174 -1.26 -27.20 -9.70
C GLY A 174 -1.82 -26.58 -10.99
N ARG A 175 -1.77 -25.25 -11.15
CA ARG A 175 -2.14 -24.58 -12.41
C ARG A 175 -1.04 -24.74 -13.46
N THR A 176 -1.41 -24.65 -14.74
CA THR A 176 -0.40 -24.62 -15.80
C THR A 176 0.37 -23.29 -15.79
N GLU A 177 1.59 -23.28 -16.32
CA GLU A 177 2.40 -22.06 -16.44
C GLU A 177 1.66 -20.95 -17.19
N LYS A 178 0.98 -21.30 -18.30
CA LYS A 178 0.21 -20.36 -19.11
C LYS A 178 -0.95 -19.74 -18.34
N GLU A 179 -1.73 -20.54 -17.62
CA GLU A 179 -2.84 -20.05 -16.79
C GLU A 179 -2.34 -19.16 -15.65
N SER A 180 -1.27 -19.59 -14.98
CA SER A 180 -0.67 -18.86 -13.86
C SER A 180 -0.17 -17.48 -14.30
N MET A 181 0.48 -17.42 -15.46
CA MET A 181 0.93 -16.16 -16.05
C MET A 181 -0.24 -15.27 -16.49
N GLN A 182 -1.33 -15.84 -16.99
CA GLN A 182 -2.54 -15.07 -17.31
C GLN A 182 -3.14 -14.42 -16.07
N ILE A 183 -3.23 -15.16 -14.95
CA ILE A 183 -3.71 -14.63 -13.67
C ILE A 183 -2.76 -13.54 -13.16
N ALA A 184 -1.45 -13.75 -13.24
CA ALA A 184 -0.48 -12.73 -12.84
C ALA A 184 -0.68 -11.42 -13.61
N ASN A 185 -0.86 -11.50 -14.94
CA ASN A 185 -1.10 -10.33 -15.79
C ASN A 185 -2.43 -9.61 -15.50
N THR A 186 -3.46 -10.33 -15.03
CA THR A 186 -4.72 -9.66 -14.62
C THR A 186 -4.58 -8.98 -13.27
N MET A 187 -3.74 -9.49 -12.37
CA MET A 187 -3.54 -8.93 -11.04
C MET A 187 -2.62 -7.70 -11.05
N VAL A 188 -1.53 -7.70 -11.80
CA VAL A 188 -0.54 -6.60 -11.80
C VAL A 188 -1.02 -5.42 -12.64
N LYS A 189 -1.12 -4.23 -12.03
CA LYS A 189 -1.64 -2.99 -12.66
C LYS A 189 -0.59 -1.89 -12.83
N GLY A 190 0.69 -2.26 -12.83
CA GLY A 190 1.80 -1.34 -13.05
C GLY A 190 2.15 -0.50 -11.82
N THR A 191 2.91 0.57 -12.06
CA THR A 191 3.35 1.52 -11.02
C THR A 191 2.52 2.79 -11.09
N ILE A 192 2.08 3.32 -9.96
CA ILE A 192 1.35 4.60 -9.91
C ILE A 192 2.27 5.79 -10.25
N ASP A 193 1.64 6.88 -10.66
CA ASP A 193 2.34 8.15 -10.85
C ASP A 193 2.80 8.72 -9.50
N LEU A 194 4.03 9.23 -9.48
CA LEU A 194 4.59 9.91 -8.31
C LEU A 194 4.05 11.34 -8.25
N VAL A 195 3.39 11.67 -7.15
CA VAL A 195 2.88 13.03 -6.90
C VAL A 195 3.83 13.78 -5.99
N THR A 196 4.38 14.88 -6.49
CA THR A 196 5.18 15.82 -5.71
C THR A 196 4.33 17.05 -5.41
N PRO A 197 3.77 17.14 -4.19
CA PRO A 197 3.02 18.33 -3.79
C PRO A 197 3.95 19.55 -3.73
N GLN A 198 3.48 20.67 -4.26
CA GLN A 198 4.14 21.96 -4.10
C GLN A 198 3.50 22.72 -2.95
N PHE A 199 4.32 23.18 -2.01
CA PHE A 199 3.86 23.99 -0.88
C PHE A 199 4.41 25.40 -0.99
N SER A 200 3.53 26.38 -0.82
CA SER A 200 3.90 27.79 -0.72
C SER A 200 3.92 28.21 0.74
N ALA A 201 5.05 28.73 1.22
CA ALA A 201 5.17 29.27 2.58
C ALA A 201 4.17 30.40 2.88
N ASN A 202 3.69 31.09 1.85
CA ASN A 202 2.69 32.16 1.98
C ASN A 202 1.27 31.61 2.21
N GLU A 203 1.02 30.34 1.90
CA GLU A 203 -0.29 29.70 2.01
C GLU A 203 -0.39 28.82 3.27
N ILE A 204 0.75 28.43 3.85
CA ILE A 204 0.83 27.66 5.09
C ILE A 204 0.28 28.50 6.26
N GLY A 205 -0.85 28.08 6.82
CA GLY A 205 -1.51 28.73 7.96
C GLY A 205 -2.46 29.87 7.61
N VAL A 206 -2.65 30.17 6.31
CA VAL A 206 -3.54 31.24 5.83
C VAL A 206 -4.81 30.67 5.19
N LEU A 207 -4.71 29.50 4.54
CA LEU A 207 -5.85 28.80 3.97
C LEU A 207 -6.31 27.66 4.92
N PRO A 208 -7.62 27.56 5.22
CA PRO A 208 -8.20 26.55 6.11
C PRO A 208 -8.17 25.13 5.52
#